data_AF-A0A7X7SPE7-F1
#
_entry.id   AF-A0A7X7SPE7-F1
#
_cell.length_a   1.000
_cell.length_b   1.000
_cell.length_c   1.000
_cell.angle_alpha   90.00
_cell.angle_beta   90.00
_cell.angle_gamma   90.00
#
_symmetry.space_group_name_H-M   'P 1'
#
loop_
_entity.id
_entity.type
_entity.pdbx_description
1 polymer ?
#
loop_
_entity_poly.entity_id
_entity_poly.type
_entity_poly.pdbx_seq_one_letter_code
_entity_poly.pdbx_strand_id
1 'polypeptide(L)' 'MSSRAITILGYIAALTALVVLQLLSSLPESRIPSFAVVVRRLARTKSGRVGLLTAWAWLGMHFFAR' A
#
# COMPACT_ATOMS: atom_id res chain seq x y z
N MET A 1 -1.63 -4.37 27.83
CA MET A 1 -1.50 -5.04 26.52
C MET A 1 -0.04 -5.04 26.11
N SER A 2 0.48 -6.15 25.58
CA SER A 2 1.86 -6.23 25.08
C SER A 2 2.05 -5.26 23.91
N SER A 3 3.19 -4.58 23.84
CA SER A 3 3.56 -3.70 22.73
C SER A 3 3.40 -4.41 21.37
N ARG A 4 3.74 -5.70 21.32
CA ARG A 4 3.55 -6.56 20.15
C ARG A 4 2.10 -6.63 19.68
N ALA A 5 1.15 -6.74 20.60
CA ALA A 5 -0.27 -6.83 20.28
C ALA A 5 -0.80 -5.51 19.68
N ILE A 6 -0.34 -4.37 20.21
CA ILE A 6 -0.69 -3.04 19.68
C ILE A 6 -0.15 -2.87 18.25
N THR A 7 1.10 -3.26 18.02
CA THR A 7 1.70 -3.19 16.67
C THR A 7 0.97 -4.07 15.67
N ILE A 8 0.63 -5.31 16.05
CA ILE A 8 -0.15 -6.22 15.20
C ILE A 8 -1.52 -5.62 14.87
N LEU A 9 -2.22 -5.08 15.88
CA LEU A 9 -3.52 -4.45 15.68
C LEU A 9 -3.43 -3.25 14.73
N GLY A 10 -2.38 -2.44 14.86
CA GLY A 10 -2.09 -1.34 13.97
C GLY A 10 -1.88 -1.78 12.52
N TYR A 11 -1.10 -2.85 12.29
CA TYR A 11 -0.92 -3.40 10.94
C TYR A 11 -2.21 -3.96 10.36
N ILE A 12 -3.01 -4.67 11.16
CA ILE A 12 -4.32 -5.18 10.72
C ILE A 12 -5.25 -4.02 10.36
N ALA A 13 -5.32 -2.98 11.19
CA ALA A 13 -6.16 -1.82 10.93
C ALA A 13 -5.74 -1.10 9.63
N ALA A 14 -4.44 -0.92 9.42
CA ALA A 14 -3.92 -0.32 8.19
C ALA A 14 -4.24 -1.16 6.95
N LEU A 15 -4.07 -2.48 7.04
CA LEU A 15 -4.38 -3.41 5.95
C LEU A 15 -5.88 -3.38 5.62
N THR A 16 -6.74 -3.44 6.64
CA THR A 16 -8.20 -3.35 6.47
C THR A 16 -8.61 -2.03 5.83
N ALA A 17 -8.03 -0.91 6.25
CA ALA A 17 -8.30 0.39 5.64
C ALA A 17 -7.93 0.42 4.15
N LEU A 18 -6.78 -0.14 3.77
CA LEU A 18 -6.36 -0.24 2.37
C LEU A 18 -7.33 -1.09 1.54
N VAL A 19 -7.77 -2.24 2.06
CA VAL A 19 -8.76 -3.10 1.38
C VAL A 19 -10.09 -2.38 1.21
N VAL A 20 -10.59 -1.72 2.26
CA VAL A 20 -11.84 -0.96 2.20
C VAL A 20 -11.75 0.16 1.17
N LEU A 21 -10.67 0.94 1.16
CA LEU A 21 -10.46 1.98 0.15
C LEU A 21 -10.44 1.41 -1.28
N GLN A 22 -9.79 0.26 -1.48
CA GLN A 22 -9.76 -0.39 -2.78
C GLN A 22 -11.14 -0.90 -3.20
N LEU A 23 -11.93 -1.48 -2.29
CA LEU A 23 -13.30 -1.89 -2.57
C LEU A 23 -14.19 -0.69 -2.90
N LEU A 24 -14.08 0.39 -2.13
CA LEU A 24 -14.81 1.63 -2.41
C LEU A 24 -14.38 2.24 -3.75
N SER A 25 -13.13 2.10 -4.17
CA SER A 25 -12.66 2.56 -5.48
C SER A 25 -13.27 1.78 -6.66
N SER A 26 -13.74 0.56 -6.42
CA SER A 26 -14.37 -0.29 -7.44
C SER A 26 -15.87 -0.01 -7.63
N LEU A 27 -16.47 0.84 -6.79
CA LEU A 27 -17.87 1.23 -6.93
C LEU A 27 -18.07 2.12 -8.17
N PRO A 28 -19.20 1.97 -8.89
CA PRO A 28 -19.59 2.90 -9.94
C PRO A 28 -19.65 4.33 -9.37
N GLU A 29 -19.07 5.30 -10.08
CA GLU A 29 -18.98 6.72 -9.66
C GLU A 29 -18.12 7.02 -8.41
N SER A 30 -17.26 6.09 -7.99
CA SER A 30 -16.35 6.35 -6.87
C SER A 30 -15.38 7.50 -7.17
N ARG A 31 -15.29 8.46 -6.23
CA ARG A 31 -14.27 9.51 -6.23
C ARG A 31 -12.91 9.03 -5.69
N ILE A 32 -12.87 7.84 -5.09
CA ILE A 32 -11.65 7.30 -4.50
C ILE A 32 -10.81 6.67 -5.61
N PRO A 33 -9.59 7.19 -5.88
CA PRO A 33 -8.74 6.61 -6.90
C PRO A 33 -8.29 5.23 -6.47
N SER A 34 -8.36 4.27 -7.39
CA SER A 34 -7.84 2.92 -7.13
C SER A 34 -6.33 2.94 -6.92
N PHE A 35 -5.83 1.92 -6.24
CA PHE A 35 -4.40 1.76 -6.00
C PHE A 35 -3.59 1.81 -7.31
N ALA A 36 -4.10 1.20 -8.38
CA ALA A 36 -3.49 1.22 -9.70
C ALA A 36 -3.35 2.65 -10.25
N VAL A 37 -4.35 3.51 -10.06
CA VAL A 37 -4.31 4.92 -10.49
C VAL A 37 -3.27 5.70 -9.68
N VAL A 38 -3.18 5.46 -8.37
CA VAL A 38 -2.17 6.08 -7.49
C VAL A 38 -0.76 5.68 -7.92
N VAL A 39 -0.50 4.38 -8.11
CA VAL A 39 0.78 3.86 -8.60
C VAL A 39 1.12 4.45 -9.96
N ARG A 40 0.15 4.50 -10.89
CA ARG A 40 0.35 5.10 -12.21
C ARG A 40 0.70 6.58 -12.12
N ARG A 41 0.09 7.33 -11.19
CA ARG A 41 0.41 8.74 -10.94
C ARG A 41 1.81 8.90 -10.35
N LEU A 42 2.20 8.04 -9.40
CA LEU A 42 3.55 8.02 -8.84
C LEU A 42 4.60 7.75 -9.93
N ALA A 43 4.32 6.79 -10.81
CA ALA A 43 5.20 6.41 -11.91
C ALA A 43 5.33 7.48 -13.01
N ARG A 44 4.61 8.61 -12.94
CA ARG A 44 4.79 9.72 -13.90
C ARG A 44 6.05 10.53 -13.61
N THR A 45 6.55 10.54 -12.38
CA THR A 45 7.76 11.30 -12.01
C THR A 45 8.98 10.39 -11.93
N LYS A 46 10.16 10.94 -12.22
CA LYS A 46 11.43 10.18 -12.08
C LYS A 46 11.65 9.75 -10.62
N SER A 47 11.39 10.65 -9.67
CA SER A 47 11.47 10.37 -8.23
C SER A 47 10.47 9.31 -7.78
N GLY A 48 9.24 9.35 -8.29
CA GLY A 48 8.21 8.37 -7.95
C GLY A 48 8.52 6.97 -8.48
N ARG A 49 9.11 6.85 -9.68
CA ARG A 49 9.60 5.56 -10.20
C ARG A 49 10.72 4.98 -9.34
N VAL A 50 11.70 5.79 -8.97
CA VAL A 50 12.79 5.35 -8.07
C VAL A 50 12.21 4.91 -6.73
N GLY A 51 11.29 5.68 -6.15
CA GLY A 51 10.59 5.30 -4.92
C GLY A 51 9.85 3.97 -5.05
N LEU A 52 9.15 3.73 -6.17
CA LEU A 52 8.45 2.47 -6.43
C LEU A 52 9.41 1.28 -6.52
N LEU A 53 10.53 1.44 -7.24
CA LEU A 53 11.55 0.40 -7.40
C LEU A 53 12.26 0.10 -6.07
N THR A 54 12.58 1.12 -5.28
CA THR A 54 13.18 0.96 -3.96
C THR A 54 12.21 0.26 -3.01
N ALA A 55 10.93 0.66 -2.99
CA ALA A 55 9.91 -0.01 -2.20
C ALA A 55 9.75 -1.48 -2.61
N TRP A 56 9.76 -1.77 -3.91
CA TRP A 56 9.71 -3.13 -4.44
C TRP A 56 10.95 -3.96 -4.04
N ALA A 57 12.15 -3.42 -4.23
CA ALA A 57 13.39 -4.09 -3.85
C ALA A 57 13.46 -4.36 -2.34
N TRP A 58 13.01 -3.40 -1.53
CA TRP A 58 12.90 -3.57 -0.09
C TRP A 58 11.90 -4.65 0.29
N LEU A 59 10.71 -4.69 -0.32
CA LEU A 59 9.72 -5.75 -0.10
C LEU A 59 10.29 -7.12 -0.49
N GLY A 60 10.94 -7.19 -1.66
CA GLY A 60 11.59 -8.38 -2.17
C GLY A 60 12.62 -8.94 -1.19
N MET A 61 13.55 -8.09 -0.74
CA MET A 61 14.54 -8.48 0.25
C MET A 61 13.91 -8.85 1.60
N HIS A 62 12.88 -8.12 2.04
CA HIS A 62 12.28 -8.34 3.36
C HIS A 62 11.50 -9.66 3.44
N PHE A 63 10.80 -10.05 2.37
CA PHE A 63 9.96 -11.25 2.34
C PHE A 63 10.62 -12.48 1.70
N PHE A 64 11.46 -12.32 0.67
CA PHE A 64 12.07 -13.44 -0.06
C PHE A 64 13.48 -13.81 0.40
N ALA A 65 14.18 -12.96 1.15
CA ALA A 65 15.50 -13.29 1.69
C ALA A 65 15.44 -14.01 3.06
N ARG A 66 14.29 -14.60 3.39
CA ARG A 66 14.07 -15.50 4.54
C ARG A 66 13.78 -16.91 4.04
#